data_AF-A0AB34KUQ6-F1
#
_entry.id   AF-A0AB34KUQ6-F1
#
_cell.length_a   1.000
_cell.length_b   1.000
_cell.length_c   1.000
_cell.angle_alpha   90.00
_cell.angle_beta   90.00
_cell.angle_gamma   90.00
#
_symmetry.space_group_name_H-M   'P 1'
#
loop_
_entity.id
_entity.type
_entity.pdbx_description
1 polymer ?
#
loop_
_entity_poly.entity_id
_entity_poly.type
_entity_poly.pdbx_seq_one_letter_code
_entity_poly.pdbx_strand_id
1 'polypeptide(L)'
;MSSTTSPHQLLLLADHLKLSLLERQRAVTLNLEPNKQDAHITRSLTSLQEGLEHLESQHADLGEADDNNSDLTKLRKQYSDLYAQFHGSAPPTPASRKPNNPALSDDFAAAQERPGPGRRNKSVRFRDNPDEQEQEREDPAEAANRAALFSDQERYTDEPAAPSQDELSNQQIHDYHKQVLREQDSQLDTLGQSVRRQRVLGIQMGDEMDEQNELLTDVEGGVDRHQGTLDRARKRLGNVARKSKGNWSWITIAILICVLVLLIVVLK
;
A
#
# COMPACT_ATOMS: atom_id res chain seq x y z
N MET A 1 6.37 -16.32 -2.30
CA MET A 1 7.80 -15.99 -2.18
C MET A 1 7.87 -14.51 -1.86
N SER A 2 8.12 -14.16 -0.60
CA SER A 2 8.20 -12.78 -0.14
C SER A 2 9.50 -12.17 -0.63
N SER A 3 9.42 -11.36 -1.69
CA SER A 3 10.53 -10.54 -2.15
C SER A 3 10.94 -9.63 -1.00
N THR A 4 12.17 -9.75 -0.51
CA THR A 4 12.68 -8.89 0.56
C THR A 4 12.82 -7.46 0.00
N THR A 5 11.78 -6.64 0.17
CA THR A 5 11.79 -5.24 -0.25
C THR A 5 12.85 -4.49 0.54
N SER A 6 13.91 -4.05 -0.14
CA SER A 6 14.98 -3.27 0.48
C SER A 6 14.61 -1.79 0.53
N PRO A 7 15.00 -1.04 1.59
CA PRO A 7 14.69 0.38 1.73
C PRO A 7 15.29 1.22 0.58
N HIS A 8 16.49 0.86 0.11
CA HIS A 8 17.13 1.53 -1.03
C HIS A 8 16.34 1.37 -2.34
N GLN A 9 15.75 0.21 -2.57
CA GLN A 9 14.94 -0.03 -3.76
C GLN A 9 13.67 0.84 -3.77
N LEU A 10 13.07 1.07 -2.60
CA LEU A 10 11.93 1.99 -2.48
C LEU A 10 12.32 3.45 -2.68
N LEU A 11 13.51 3.87 -2.24
CA LEU A 11 14.02 5.21 -2.53
C LEU A 11 14.22 5.44 -4.03
N LEU A 12 14.83 4.48 -4.73
CA LEU A 12 14.97 4.56 -6.19
C LEU A 12 13.61 4.58 -6.90
N LEU A 13 12.65 3.81 -6.41
CA LEU A 13 11.28 3.80 -6.93
C LEU A 13 10.61 5.17 -6.70
N ALA A 14 10.78 5.77 -5.51
CA ALA A 14 10.29 7.11 -5.19
C ALA A 14 10.90 8.18 -6.12
N ASP A 15 12.20 8.10 -6.43
CA ASP A 15 12.86 9.01 -7.36
C ASP A 15 12.35 8.84 -8.79
N HIS A 16 12.15 7.60 -9.24
CA HIS A 16 11.57 7.34 -10.57
C HIS A 16 10.12 7.85 -10.66
N LEU A 17 9.33 7.66 -9.61
CA LEU A 17 7.98 8.23 -9.47
C LEU A 17 7.99 9.75 -9.60
N LYS A 18 8.91 10.41 -8.89
CA LYS A 18 9.07 11.86 -8.98
C LYS A 18 9.39 12.31 -10.41
N LEU A 19 10.29 11.60 -11.10
CA LEU A 19 10.63 11.92 -12.48
C LEU A 19 9.42 11.75 -13.42
N SER A 20 8.66 10.66 -13.26
CA SER A 20 7.45 10.41 -14.05
C SER A 20 6.35 11.45 -13.80
N LEU A 21 6.22 11.95 -12.57
CA LEU A 21 5.28 13.04 -12.25
C LEU A 21 5.69 14.38 -12.87
N LEU A 22 6.99 14.67 -12.92
CA LEU A 22 7.49 15.87 -13.59
C LEU A 22 7.30 15.80 -15.11
N GLU A 23 7.52 14.62 -15.70
CA GLU A 23 7.27 14.38 -17.11
C GLU A 23 5.78 14.52 -17.45
N ARG A 24 4.90 13.97 -16.61
CA ARG A 24 3.45 14.17 -16.70
C ARG A 24 3.08 15.65 -16.61
N GLN A 25 3.60 16.38 -15.61
CA GLN A 25 3.36 17.83 -15.50
C GLN A 25 3.79 18.57 -16.77
N ARG A 26 4.92 18.19 -17.37
CA ARG A 26 5.38 18.73 -18.64
C ARG A 26 4.47 18.36 -19.82
N ALA A 27 3.96 17.12 -19.86
CA ALA A 27 3.02 16.69 -20.89
C ALA A 27 1.69 17.47 -20.79
N VAL A 28 1.21 17.70 -19.57
CA VAL A 28 0.02 18.53 -19.29
C VAL A 28 0.23 19.97 -19.73
N THR A 29 1.38 20.58 -19.42
CA THR A 29 1.67 21.97 -19.88
C THR A 29 1.79 22.08 -21.40
N LEU A 30 2.21 20.99 -22.06
CA LEU A 30 2.29 20.91 -23.52
C LEU A 30 0.98 20.43 -24.18
N ASN A 31 -0.08 20.16 -23.40
CA ASN A 31 -1.38 19.68 -23.87
C ASN A 31 -1.32 18.34 -24.63
N LEU A 32 -0.34 17.48 -24.32
CA LEU A 32 -0.28 16.10 -24.80
C LEU A 32 -1.14 15.18 -23.90
N GLU A 33 -1.73 14.13 -24.49
CA GLU A 33 -2.57 13.17 -23.76
C GLU A 33 -1.81 12.51 -22.58
N PRO A 34 -2.19 12.78 -21.31
CA PRO A 34 -1.47 12.31 -20.12
C PRO A 34 -1.69 10.82 -19.80
N ASN A 35 -2.71 10.20 -20.41
CA ASN A 35 -3.37 9.02 -19.88
C ASN A 35 -2.50 7.74 -19.88
N LYS A 36 -1.49 7.66 -20.75
CA LYS A 36 -0.61 6.47 -20.84
C LYS A 36 0.34 6.35 -19.64
N GLN A 37 0.71 7.47 -19.01
CA GLN A 37 1.65 7.48 -17.88
C GLN A 37 0.93 7.30 -16.54
N ASP A 38 -0.35 7.67 -16.47
CA ASP A 38 -1.14 7.65 -15.23
C ASP A 38 -1.32 6.22 -14.68
N ALA A 39 -1.50 5.22 -15.53
CA ALA A 39 -1.58 3.82 -15.11
C ALA A 39 -0.27 3.32 -14.47
N HIS A 40 0.87 3.65 -15.09
CA HIS A 40 2.19 3.28 -14.57
C HIS A 40 2.47 3.97 -13.24
N ILE A 41 2.19 5.28 -13.14
CA ILE A 41 2.37 6.07 -11.91
C ILE A 41 1.56 5.46 -10.77
N THR A 42 0.30 5.10 -11.03
CA THR A 42 -0.55 4.54 -9.98
C THR A 42 -0.08 3.16 -9.52
N ARG A 43 0.38 2.29 -10.42
CA ARG A 43 0.98 0.99 -10.06
C ARG A 43 2.25 1.16 -9.22
N SER A 44 3.10 2.14 -9.57
CA SER A 44 4.30 2.42 -8.78
C SER A 44 3.97 3.03 -7.41
N LEU A 45 2.90 3.83 -7.28
CA LEU A 45 2.42 4.32 -5.98
C LEU A 45 1.93 3.16 -5.10
N THR A 46 1.15 2.22 -5.65
CA THR A 46 0.72 1.03 -4.90
C THR A 46 1.90 0.15 -4.51
N SER A 47 2.87 -0.06 -5.40
CA SER A 47 4.08 -0.82 -5.08
C SER A 47 4.92 -0.15 -4.00
N LEU A 48 5.02 1.18 -4.01
CA LEU A 48 5.72 1.93 -2.97
C LEU A 48 4.99 1.83 -1.63
N GLN A 49 3.66 1.91 -1.62
CA GLN A 49 2.83 1.73 -0.42
C GLN A 49 3.01 0.33 0.18
N GLU A 50 2.88 -0.73 -0.61
CA GLU A 50 3.04 -2.12 -0.17
C GLU A 50 4.45 -2.37 0.38
N GLY A 51 5.47 -1.79 -0.27
CA GLY A 51 6.85 -1.86 0.20
C GLY A 51 7.08 -1.16 1.54
N LEU A 52 6.45 0.00 1.75
CA LEU A 52 6.47 0.73 3.02
C LEU A 52 5.79 -0.07 4.13
N GLU A 53 4.62 -0.65 3.87
CA GLU A 53 3.88 -1.48 4.84
C GLU A 53 4.69 -2.73 5.22
N HIS A 54 5.35 -3.37 4.25
CA HIS A 54 6.24 -4.50 4.51
C HIS A 54 7.43 -4.11 5.41
N LEU A 55 8.10 -2.99 5.13
CA LEU A 55 9.20 -2.53 5.97
C LEU A 55 8.74 -2.07 7.36
N GLU A 56 7.58 -1.43 7.46
CA GLU A 56 6.97 -1.04 8.74
C GLU A 56 6.67 -2.28 9.60
N SER A 57 6.10 -3.33 9.00
CA SER A 57 5.83 -4.60 9.69
C SER A 57 7.11 -5.32 10.11
N GLN A 58 8.15 -5.30 9.26
CA GLN A 58 9.46 -5.89 9.58
C GLN A 58 10.17 -5.13 10.70
N HIS A 59 10.05 -3.80 10.73
CA HIS A 59 10.65 -2.96 11.78
C HIS A 59 9.90 -3.09 13.12
N ALA A 60 8.58 -3.29 13.08
CA ALA A 60 7.77 -3.51 14.28
C ALA A 60 8.15 -4.80 15.05
N ASP A 61 8.67 -5.82 14.35
CA ASP A 61 9.08 -7.11 14.93
C ASP A 61 10.51 -7.10 15.51
N LEU A 62 11.37 -6.19 15.05
CA LEU A 62 12.81 -6.22 15.35
C LEU A 62 13.28 -5.28 16.47
N GLY A 63 12.38 -4.47 17.05
CA GLY A 63 12.67 -3.70 18.27
C GLY A 63 13.88 -2.75 18.16
N GLU A 64 13.63 -1.52 17.72
CA GLU A 64 14.51 -0.35 17.81
C GLU A 64 15.93 -0.48 17.22
N ALA A 65 16.05 -0.10 15.94
CA ALA A 65 17.29 0.46 15.40
C ALA A 65 16.99 1.86 14.84
N ASP A 66 17.40 2.89 15.59
CA ASP A 66 17.06 4.32 15.44
C ASP A 66 17.30 4.88 14.02
N ASP A 67 18.35 4.42 13.32
CA ASP A 67 18.70 4.92 11.98
C ASP A 67 17.66 4.57 10.90
N ASN A 68 17.10 3.36 10.90
CA ASN A 68 16.14 2.92 9.88
C ASN A 68 14.75 3.57 10.07
N ASN A 69 14.42 4.00 11.28
CA ASN A 69 13.19 4.72 11.57
C ASN A 69 13.18 6.10 10.89
N SER A 70 14.34 6.77 10.86
CA SER A 70 14.49 8.07 10.20
C SER A 70 14.25 7.97 8.68
N ASP A 71 14.74 6.92 8.04
CA ASP A 71 14.58 6.71 6.60
C ASP A 71 13.16 6.26 6.23
N LEU A 72 12.53 5.42 7.05
CA LEU A 72 11.11 5.08 6.90
C LEU A 72 10.21 6.30 7.04
N THR A 73 10.51 7.19 7.99
CA THR A 73 9.76 8.42 8.19
C THR A 73 9.91 9.37 6.98
N LYS A 74 11.13 9.51 6.44
CA LYS A 74 11.37 10.28 5.20
C LYS A 74 10.61 9.67 4.03
N LEU A 75 10.66 8.34 3.87
CA LEU A 75 10.01 7.63 2.78
C LEU A 75 8.47 7.74 2.85
N ARG A 76 7.90 7.69 4.06
CA ARG A 76 6.47 7.93 4.32
C ARG A 76 6.06 9.35 3.91
N LYS A 77 6.87 10.36 4.27
CA LYS A 77 6.62 11.75 3.88
C LYS A 77 6.72 11.94 2.36
N GLN A 78 7.73 11.34 1.73
CA GLN A 78 7.87 11.35 0.27
C GLN A 78 6.68 10.69 -0.41
N TYR A 79 6.21 9.54 0.11
CA TYR A 79 4.99 8.89 -0.39
C TYR A 79 3.78 9.82 -0.28
N SER A 80 3.55 10.44 0.87
CA SER A 80 2.40 11.34 1.04
C SER A 80 2.46 12.54 0.10
N ASP A 81 3.65 13.10 -0.12
CA ASP A 81 3.85 14.23 -1.03
C ASP A 81 3.61 13.82 -2.49
N LEU A 82 4.16 12.68 -2.93
CA LEU A 82 3.98 12.15 -4.29
C LEU A 82 2.53 11.75 -4.55
N TYR A 83 1.88 11.13 -3.57
CA TYR A 83 0.47 10.76 -3.62
C TYR A 83 -0.42 11.99 -3.73
N ALA A 84 -0.17 13.02 -2.90
CA ALA A 84 -0.90 14.28 -2.95
C ALA A 84 -0.70 15.02 -4.28
N GLN A 85 0.51 14.98 -4.86
CA GLN A 85 0.78 15.56 -6.19
C GLN A 85 0.04 14.83 -7.31
N PHE A 86 -0.18 13.52 -7.18
CA PHE A 86 -0.85 12.73 -8.21
C PHE A 86 -2.38 12.77 -8.10
N HIS A 87 -2.92 12.55 -6.90
CA HIS A 87 -4.37 12.44 -6.64
C HIS A 87 -5.02 13.75 -6.16
N GLY A 88 -4.25 14.73 -5.69
CA GLY A 88 -4.77 15.99 -5.13
C GLY A 88 -5.32 15.86 -3.70
N SER A 89 -5.17 14.70 -3.05
CA SER A 89 -5.62 14.42 -1.69
C SER A 89 -4.55 13.67 -0.90
N ALA A 90 -4.65 13.69 0.44
CA ALA A 90 -3.79 12.88 1.29
C ALA A 90 -4.02 11.38 1.04
N PRO A 91 -2.97 10.53 1.17
CA PRO A 91 -3.14 9.08 1.09
C PRO A 91 -4.08 8.57 2.18
N PRO A 92 -4.90 7.54 1.88
CA PRO A 92 -5.73 6.91 2.90
C PRO A 92 -4.81 6.29 3.97
N THR A 93 -4.85 6.82 5.18
CA THR A 93 -4.09 6.27 6.30
C THR A 93 -4.62 4.87 6.62
N PRO A 94 -3.75 3.85 6.76
CA PRO A 94 -4.18 2.57 7.29
C PRO A 94 -4.78 2.82 8.69
N ALA A 95 -5.97 2.29 8.95
CA ALA A 95 -6.59 2.36 10.27
C ALA A 95 -5.58 1.87 11.31
N SER A 96 -5.24 2.70 12.31
CA SER A 96 -4.22 2.36 13.28
C SER A 96 -4.64 1.05 13.95
N ARG A 97 -3.76 0.04 13.94
CA ARG A 97 -3.97 -1.24 14.64
C ARG A 97 -3.57 -1.19 16.11
N LYS A 98 -3.11 -0.02 16.56
CA LYS A 98 -2.68 0.26 17.92
C LYS A 98 -3.37 1.54 18.37
N PRO A 99 -3.85 1.60 19.63
CA PRO A 99 -4.42 2.81 20.17
C PRO A 99 -3.32 3.88 20.29
N ASN A 100 -3.64 5.12 19.91
CA ASN A 100 -2.73 6.25 20.09
C ASN A 100 -2.53 6.61 21.57
N ASN A 101 -3.40 6.10 22.45
CA ASN A 101 -3.33 6.27 23.90
C ASN A 101 -3.42 4.90 24.59
N PRO A 102 -2.44 4.51 25.43
CA PRO A 102 -2.47 3.22 26.13
C PRO A 102 -3.69 3.03 27.04
N ALA A 103 -4.34 4.12 27.49
CA ALA A 103 -5.56 4.04 28.28
C ALA A 103 -6.78 3.51 27.50
N LEU A 104 -6.72 3.49 26.16
CA LEU A 104 -7.80 3.04 25.28
C LEU A 104 -7.55 1.63 24.71
N SER A 105 -6.62 0.87 25.30
CA SER A 105 -6.27 -0.48 24.84
C SER A 105 -7.45 -1.44 24.86
N ASP A 106 -8.29 -1.34 25.89
CA ASP A 106 -9.38 -2.28 26.13
C ASP A 106 -10.55 -2.01 25.17
N ASP A 107 -10.87 -0.74 24.93
CA ASP A 107 -11.86 -0.32 23.93
C ASP A 107 -11.42 -0.71 22.50
N PHE A 108 -10.12 -0.56 22.23
CA PHE A 108 -9.54 -0.91 20.93
C PHE A 108 -9.58 -2.43 20.69
N ALA A 109 -9.31 -3.23 21.74
CA ALA A 109 -9.45 -4.69 21.69
C ALA A 109 -10.91 -5.10 21.46
N ALA A 110 -11.87 -4.47 22.17
CA ALA A 110 -13.29 -4.74 22.02
C ALA A 110 -13.81 -4.40 20.60
N ALA A 111 -13.27 -3.38 19.94
CA ALA A 111 -13.64 -3.01 18.57
C ALA A 111 -13.08 -3.97 17.50
N GLN A 112 -11.97 -4.65 17.79
CA GLN A 112 -11.38 -5.67 16.90
C GLN A 112 -12.06 -7.04 17.04
N GLU A 113 -12.72 -7.31 18.16
CA GLU A 113 -13.50 -8.53 18.35
C GLU A 113 -14.81 -8.46 17.55
N ARG A 114 -14.86 -9.18 16.42
CA ARG A 114 -16.13 -9.43 15.72
C ARG A 114 -17.03 -10.25 16.64
N PRO A 115 -18.27 -9.80 16.93
CA PRO A 115 -19.19 -10.63 17.68
C PRO A 115 -19.51 -11.86 16.84
N GLY A 116 -19.18 -13.05 17.36
CA GLY A 116 -19.57 -14.32 16.77
C GLY A 116 -21.10 -14.42 16.61
N PRO A 117 -21.62 -15.42 15.87
CA PRO A 117 -23.05 -15.59 15.62
C PRO A 117 -23.76 -16.14 16.88
N GLY A 118 -23.65 -15.43 17.99
CA GLY A 118 -24.24 -15.70 19.28
C GLY A 118 -25.43 -14.78 19.52
N ARG A 119 -26.57 -15.19 18.97
CA ARG A 119 -27.96 -14.78 19.30
C ARG A 119 -28.06 -13.74 20.43
N ARG A 120 -28.06 -12.47 20.07
CA ARG A 120 -28.87 -11.47 20.78
C ARG A 120 -29.67 -10.72 19.74
N ASN A 121 -30.88 -11.22 19.51
CA ASN A 121 -31.93 -10.50 18.83
C ASN A 121 -32.28 -9.30 19.75
N LYS A 122 -31.45 -8.26 19.74
CA LYS A 122 -31.87 -6.95 20.23
C LYS A 122 -32.79 -6.38 19.17
N SER A 123 -33.98 -6.97 19.05
CA SER A 123 -35.10 -6.19 18.55
C SER A 123 -35.23 -5.05 19.56
N VAL A 124 -34.80 -3.86 19.17
CA VAL A 124 -35.24 -2.62 19.80
C VAL A 124 -36.73 -2.53 19.50
N ARG A 125 -37.52 -3.24 20.32
CA ARG A 125 -38.93 -2.94 20.49
C ARG A 125 -38.92 -1.78 21.47
N PHE A 126 -39.28 -0.60 20.96
CA PHE A 126 -39.83 0.46 21.79
C PHE A 126 -41.01 -0.15 22.56
N ARG A 127 -40.76 -0.62 23.77
CA ARG A 127 -41.80 -0.83 24.77
C ARG A 127 -41.90 0.50 25.48
N ASP A 128 -42.94 1.25 25.14
CA ASP A 128 -43.34 2.50 25.79
C ASP A 128 -43.86 2.29 27.23
N ASN A 129 -43.80 1.07 27.76
CA ASN A 129 -44.22 0.77 29.11
C ASN A 129 -43.30 -0.34 29.67
N PRO A 130 -42.33 -0.01 30.55
CA PRO A 130 -41.85 -1.02 31.47
C PRO A 130 -43.04 -1.38 32.37
N ASP A 131 -43.38 -2.66 32.44
CA ASP A 131 -44.37 -3.10 33.42
C ASP A 131 -43.86 -2.67 34.81
N GLU A 132 -44.70 -1.95 35.55
CA GLU A 132 -44.44 -1.35 36.89
C GLU A 132 -44.00 -2.37 37.97
N GLN A 133 -43.81 -3.64 37.60
CA GLN A 133 -43.47 -4.75 38.50
C GLN A 133 -41.96 -5.01 38.63
N GLU A 134 -41.10 -4.41 37.80
CA GLU A 134 -39.64 -4.47 37.98
C GLU A 134 -39.09 -3.34 38.86
N GLN A 135 -39.94 -2.38 39.23
CA GLN A 135 -39.55 -1.15 39.92
C GLN A 135 -39.33 -1.32 41.44
N GLU A 136 -39.68 -2.47 42.01
CA GLU A 136 -39.59 -2.71 43.46
C GLU A 136 -38.30 -3.40 43.93
N ARG A 137 -37.30 -3.59 43.04
CA ARG A 137 -36.02 -4.23 43.42
C ARG A 137 -34.77 -3.48 42.98
N GLU A 138 -34.86 -2.16 42.81
CA GLU A 138 -33.63 -1.36 42.72
C GLU A 138 -33.15 -1.02 44.13
N ASP A 139 -32.06 -1.65 44.54
CA ASP A 139 -31.40 -1.40 45.82
C ASP A 139 -30.95 0.08 45.83
N PRO A 140 -31.32 0.91 46.83
CA PRO A 140 -31.02 2.34 46.84
C PRO A 140 -29.52 2.66 46.74
N ALA A 141 -28.65 1.71 47.10
CA ALA A 141 -27.21 1.79 46.90
C ALA A 141 -26.79 1.75 45.42
N GLU A 142 -27.49 0.98 44.58
CA GLU A 142 -27.21 0.87 43.14
C GLU A 142 -27.61 2.13 42.38
N ALA A 143 -28.72 2.76 42.78
CA ALA A 143 -29.14 4.04 42.23
C ALA A 143 -28.14 5.17 42.54
N ALA A 144 -27.61 5.20 43.77
CA ALA A 144 -26.61 6.18 44.19
C ALA A 144 -25.27 5.99 43.47
N ASN A 145 -24.80 4.74 43.33
CA ASN A 145 -23.57 4.43 42.60
C ASN A 145 -23.70 4.75 41.10
N ARG A 146 -24.88 4.50 40.51
CA ARG A 146 -25.18 4.86 39.13
C ARG A 146 -25.15 6.37 38.92
N ALA A 147 -25.77 7.13 39.83
CA ALA A 147 -25.79 8.59 39.76
C ALA A 147 -24.39 9.20 39.90
N ALA A 148 -23.54 8.66 40.78
CA ALA A 148 -22.15 9.10 40.95
C ALA A 148 -21.25 8.80 39.73
N LEU A 149 -21.57 7.74 38.97
CA LEU A 149 -20.86 7.37 37.74
C LEU A 149 -21.17 8.30 36.56
N PHE A 150 -22.32 8.99 36.60
CA PHE A 150 -22.77 9.88 35.52
C PHE A 150 -22.64 11.38 35.87
N SER A 151 -22.19 11.74 37.07
CA SER A 151 -22.12 13.14 37.51
C SER A 151 -20.87 13.88 37.05
N ASP A 152 -19.77 13.19 36.74
CA ASP A 152 -18.47 13.81 36.40
C ASP A 152 -18.03 13.65 34.93
N GLN A 153 -18.88 13.08 34.08
CA GLN A 153 -18.57 12.96 32.65
C GLN A 153 -18.98 14.24 31.92
N GLU A 154 -18.15 15.28 32.01
CA GLU A 154 -18.04 16.27 30.92
C GLU A 154 -17.84 15.46 29.64
N ARG A 155 -18.89 15.35 28.83
CA ARG A 155 -18.91 14.53 27.62
C ARG A 155 -17.80 15.03 26.71
N TYR A 156 -16.72 14.28 26.63
CA TYR A 156 -15.75 14.44 25.58
C TYR A 156 -16.51 14.32 24.25
N THR A 157 -16.58 15.43 23.52
CA THR A 157 -17.27 15.56 22.25
C THR A 157 -16.22 15.97 21.25
N ASP A 158 -16.02 15.16 20.21
CA ASP A 158 -15.10 15.46 19.10
C ASP A 158 -15.60 16.61 18.21
N GLU A 159 -16.77 17.17 18.54
CA GLU A 159 -17.40 18.26 17.83
C GLU A 159 -16.95 19.57 18.47
N PRO A 160 -16.36 20.51 17.70
CA PRO A 160 -16.04 21.83 18.24
C PRO A 160 -17.31 22.43 18.83
N ALA A 161 -17.23 22.92 20.07
CA ALA A 161 -18.36 23.50 20.78
C ALA A 161 -19.13 24.42 19.81
N ALA A 162 -20.33 23.99 19.44
CA ALA A 162 -21.18 24.77 18.55
C ALA A 162 -21.33 26.15 19.21
N PRO A 163 -21.16 27.25 18.46
CA PRO A 163 -21.27 28.58 19.03
C PRO A 163 -22.59 28.68 19.78
N SER A 164 -22.53 29.12 21.04
CA SER A 164 -23.68 29.19 21.94
C SER A 164 -24.84 29.88 21.24
N GLN A 165 -25.90 29.12 20.93
CA GLN A 165 -27.04 29.61 20.16
C GLN A 165 -28.05 30.38 21.02
N ASP A 166 -27.77 30.51 22.32
CA ASP A 166 -28.66 31.12 23.32
C ASP A 166 -28.99 32.59 23.04
N GLU A 167 -28.18 33.28 22.22
CA GLU A 167 -28.37 34.69 21.84
C GLU A 167 -28.81 34.88 20.37
N LEU A 168 -28.96 33.81 19.59
CA LEU A 168 -29.29 33.89 18.17
C LEU A 168 -30.80 33.74 17.94
N SER A 169 -31.38 34.62 17.13
CA SER A 169 -32.77 34.48 16.67
C SER A 169 -32.91 33.19 15.85
N ASN A 170 -34.05 32.50 15.97
CA ASN A 170 -34.38 31.31 15.17
C ASN A 170 -34.15 31.50 13.66
N GLN A 171 -34.31 32.74 13.16
CA GLN A 171 -34.02 33.08 11.76
C GLN A 171 -32.52 33.04 11.45
N GLN A 172 -31.66 33.55 12.35
CA GLN A 172 -30.22 33.54 12.19
C GLN A 172 -29.65 32.12 12.26
N ILE A 173 -30.17 31.29 13.16
CA ILE A 173 -29.82 29.86 13.26
C ILE A 173 -30.17 29.16 11.94
N HIS A 174 -31.38 29.36 11.44
CA HIS A 174 -31.82 28.74 10.19
C HIS A 174 -30.98 29.18 8.97
N ASP A 175 -30.59 30.45 8.89
CA ASP A 175 -29.73 30.95 7.82
C ASP A 175 -28.30 30.39 7.91
N TYR A 176 -27.75 30.26 9.13
CA TYR A 176 -26.47 29.60 9.37
C TYR A 176 -26.50 28.13 8.94
N HIS A 177 -27.50 27.37 9.37
CA HIS A 177 -27.65 25.96 8.99
C HIS A 177 -27.80 25.77 7.47
N LYS A 178 -28.50 26.68 6.78
CA LYS A 178 -28.58 26.66 5.31
C LYS A 178 -27.23 26.89 4.64
N GLN A 179 -26.38 27.74 5.20
CA GLN A 179 -25.05 27.98 4.66
C GLN A 179 -24.14 26.76 4.87
N VAL A 180 -24.15 26.17 6.06
CA VAL A 180 -23.39 24.95 6.37
C VAL A 180 -23.82 23.79 5.47
N LEU A 181 -25.13 23.58 5.27
CA LEU A 181 -25.65 22.55 4.37
C LEU A 181 -25.16 22.74 2.92
N ARG A 182 -25.12 23.98 2.41
CA ARG A 182 -24.60 24.25 1.06
C ARG A 182 -23.11 23.99 0.95
N GLU A 183 -22.34 24.33 1.98
CA GLU A 183 -20.90 24.11 2.01
C GLU A 183 -20.59 22.61 2.00
N GLN A 184 -21.29 21.82 2.81
CA GLN A 184 -21.18 20.36 2.84
C GLN A 184 -21.57 19.73 1.49
N ASP A 185 -22.64 20.21 0.85
CA ASP A 185 -23.07 19.69 -0.46
C ASP A 185 -21.98 19.92 -1.54
N SER A 186 -21.30 21.06 -1.49
CA SER A 186 -20.17 21.34 -2.39
C SER A 186 -18.95 20.42 -2.14
N GLN A 187 -18.71 20.07 -0.88
CA GLN A 187 -17.65 19.13 -0.49
C GLN A 187 -18.00 17.70 -0.95
N LEU A 188 -19.27 17.30 -0.85
CA LEU A 188 -19.76 16.01 -1.34
C LEU A 188 -19.69 15.90 -2.86
N ASP A 189 -19.95 16.97 -3.61
CA ASP A 189 -19.79 16.94 -5.07
C ASP A 189 -18.32 16.76 -5.46
N THR A 190 -17.41 17.47 -4.78
CA THR A 190 -15.95 17.31 -4.97
C THR A 190 -15.50 15.89 -4.65
N LEU A 191 -15.98 15.33 -3.54
CA LEU A 191 -15.72 13.94 -3.15
C LEU A 191 -16.29 12.95 -4.17
N GLY A 192 -17.52 13.18 -4.64
CA GLY A 192 -18.19 12.36 -5.64
C GLY A 192 -17.45 12.33 -6.98
N GLN A 193 -16.90 13.47 -7.41
CA GLN A 193 -16.03 13.55 -8.59
C GLN A 193 -14.74 12.76 -8.40
N SER A 194 -14.13 12.82 -7.22
CA SER A 194 -12.92 12.05 -6.89
C SER A 194 -13.19 10.54 -6.90
N VAL A 195 -14.26 10.10 -6.23
CA VAL A 195 -14.67 8.68 -6.18
C VAL A 195 -15.02 8.16 -7.58
N ARG A 196 -15.65 8.98 -8.43
CA ARG A 196 -15.94 8.60 -9.82
C ARG A 196 -14.66 8.41 -10.64
N ARG A 197 -13.67 9.29 -10.49
CA ARG A 197 -12.35 9.13 -11.13
C ARG A 197 -11.63 7.89 -10.62
N GLN A 198 -11.64 7.66 -9.31
CA GLN A 198 -11.03 6.47 -8.69
C GLN A 198 -11.67 5.17 -9.19
N ARG A 199 -12.99 5.15 -9.37
CA ARG A 199 -13.70 3.99 -9.95
C ARG A 199 -13.26 3.71 -11.39
N VAL A 200 -13.13 4.74 -12.22
CA VAL A 200 -12.68 4.59 -13.61
C VAL A 200 -11.24 4.05 -13.65
N LEU A 201 -10.36 4.57 -12.79
CA LEU A 201 -8.99 4.06 -12.66
C LEU A 201 -8.96 2.61 -12.19
N GLY A 202 -9.81 2.23 -11.22
CA GLY A 202 -9.90 0.85 -10.74
C GLY A 202 -10.32 -0.15 -11.82
N ILE A 203 -11.19 0.27 -12.75
CA ILE A 203 -11.58 -0.55 -13.90
C ILE A 203 -10.41 -0.69 -14.88
N GLN A 204 -9.75 0.41 -15.24
CA GLN A 204 -8.59 0.39 -16.15
C GLN A 204 -7.41 -0.41 -15.58
N MET A 205 -7.20 -0.36 -14.26
CA MET A 205 -6.22 -1.22 -13.58
C MET A 205 -6.59 -2.69 -13.69
N GLY A 206 -7.88 -3.04 -13.57
CA GLY A 206 -8.35 -4.41 -13.76
C GLY A 206 -8.04 -4.90 -15.17
N ASP A 207 -8.43 -4.13 -16.18
CA ASP A 207 -8.21 -4.49 -17.59
C ASP A 207 -6.71 -4.64 -17.92
N GLU A 208 -5.85 -3.75 -17.42
CA GLU A 208 -4.39 -3.84 -17.62
C GLU A 208 -3.76 -4.97 -16.78
N MET A 209 -4.28 -5.31 -15.60
CA MET A 209 -3.83 -6.48 -14.83
C MET A 209 -4.16 -7.77 -15.57
N ASP A 210 -5.31 -7.83 -16.22
CA ASP A 210 -5.71 -8.96 -17.06
C ASP A 210 -4.82 -9.05 -18.32
N GLU A 211 -4.53 -7.92 -18.99
CA GLU A 211 -3.57 -7.85 -20.10
C GLU A 211 -2.14 -8.25 -19.68
N GLN A 212 -1.70 -7.83 -18.49
CA GLN A 212 -0.40 -8.22 -17.94
C GLN A 212 -0.34 -9.69 -17.54
N ASN A 213 -1.45 -10.29 -17.14
CA ASN A 213 -1.51 -11.73 -16.89
C ASN A 213 -1.32 -12.52 -18.20
N GLU A 214 -1.92 -12.04 -19.29
CA GLU A 214 -1.71 -12.59 -20.63
C GLU A 214 -0.24 -12.42 -21.08
N LEU A 215 0.35 -11.24 -20.90
CA LEU A 215 1.76 -10.99 -21.19
C LEU A 215 2.71 -11.87 -20.34
N LEU A 216 2.40 -12.07 -19.06
CA LEU A 216 3.19 -12.96 -18.18
C LEU A 216 3.15 -14.40 -18.66
N THR A 217 2.00 -14.86 -19.18
CA THR A 217 1.86 -16.19 -19.78
C THR A 217 2.73 -16.34 -21.03
N ASP A 218 2.80 -15.31 -21.88
CA ASP A 218 3.65 -15.33 -23.08
C ASP A 218 5.15 -15.23 -22.71
N VAL A 219 5.48 -14.46 -21.67
CA VAL A 219 6.84 -14.42 -21.10
C VAL A 219 7.26 -15.77 -20.54
N GLU A 220 6.39 -16.49 -19.82
CA GLU A 220 6.64 -17.85 -19.34
C GLU A 220 6.95 -18.80 -20.51
N GLY A 221 6.14 -18.73 -21.58
CA GLY A 221 6.40 -19.46 -22.83
C GLY A 221 7.73 -19.08 -23.51
N GLY A 222 8.13 -17.81 -23.44
CA GLY A 222 9.43 -17.33 -23.91
C GLY A 222 10.60 -17.87 -23.08
N VAL A 223 10.48 -17.87 -21.76
CA VAL A 223 11.48 -18.41 -20.83
C VAL A 223 11.73 -19.89 -21.07
N ASP A 224 10.68 -20.69 -21.25
CA ASP A 224 10.80 -22.12 -21.58
C ASP A 224 11.58 -22.36 -22.88
N ARG A 225 11.36 -21.53 -23.91
CA ARG A 225 12.11 -21.60 -25.18
C ARG A 225 13.58 -21.22 -25.01
N HIS A 226 13.86 -20.21 -24.20
CA HIS A 226 15.23 -19.82 -23.88
C HIS A 226 15.95 -20.88 -23.05
N GLN A 227 15.29 -21.49 -22.07
CA GLN A 227 15.81 -22.61 -21.30
C GLN A 227 16.17 -23.79 -22.20
N GLY A 228 15.29 -24.17 -23.14
CA GLY A 228 15.58 -25.23 -24.11
C GLY A 228 16.76 -24.92 -25.05
N THR A 229 16.97 -23.64 -25.37
CA THR A 229 18.12 -23.19 -26.18
C THR A 229 19.41 -23.17 -25.38
N LEU A 230 19.37 -22.74 -24.12
CA LEU A 230 20.49 -22.79 -23.18
C LEU A 230 20.91 -24.24 -22.90
N ASP A 231 19.97 -25.16 -22.72
CA ASP A 231 20.28 -26.58 -22.54
C ASP A 231 20.96 -27.20 -23.75
N ARG A 232 20.49 -26.84 -24.97
CA ARG A 232 21.17 -27.23 -26.22
C ARG A 232 22.57 -26.64 -26.30
N ALA A 233 22.74 -25.37 -25.96
CA ALA A 233 24.05 -24.71 -25.94
C ALA A 233 24.99 -25.37 -24.92
N ARG A 234 24.49 -25.68 -23.73
CA ARG A 234 25.23 -26.38 -22.66
C ARG A 234 25.65 -27.78 -23.09
N LYS A 235 24.77 -28.54 -23.76
CA LYS A 235 25.13 -29.85 -24.36
C LYS A 235 26.23 -29.73 -25.41
N ARG A 236 26.17 -28.71 -26.27
CA ARG A 236 27.23 -28.46 -27.27
C ARG A 236 28.55 -28.10 -26.59
N LEU A 237 28.55 -27.23 -25.59
CA LEU A 237 29.74 -26.91 -24.79
C LEU A 237 30.30 -28.15 -24.10
N GLY A 238 29.46 -28.99 -23.49
CA GLY A 238 29.88 -30.25 -22.86
C GLY A 238 30.52 -31.22 -23.84
N ASN A 239 29.95 -31.33 -25.04
CA ASN A 239 30.53 -32.15 -26.11
C ASN A 239 31.87 -31.59 -26.61
N VAL A 240 31.99 -30.27 -26.78
CA VAL A 240 33.25 -29.61 -27.16
C VAL A 240 34.32 -29.80 -26.09
N ALA A 241 33.97 -29.61 -24.81
CA ALA A 241 34.89 -29.83 -23.69
C ALA A 241 35.39 -31.28 -23.62
N ARG A 242 34.50 -32.27 -23.83
CA ARG A 242 34.91 -33.69 -23.93
C ARG A 242 35.80 -33.95 -25.15
N LYS A 243 35.48 -33.37 -26.31
CA LYS A 243 36.25 -33.57 -27.56
C LYS A 243 37.63 -32.89 -27.51
N SER A 244 37.76 -31.80 -26.75
CA SER A 244 39.03 -31.09 -26.53
C SER A 244 40.05 -31.96 -25.78
N LYS A 245 39.62 -32.70 -24.73
CA LYS A 245 40.51 -33.46 -23.85
C LYS A 245 41.33 -34.56 -24.55
N GLY A 246 40.80 -35.18 -25.61
CA GLY A 246 41.49 -36.28 -26.31
C GLY A 246 42.41 -35.83 -27.46
N ASN A 247 42.02 -34.79 -28.19
CA ASN A 247 42.66 -34.45 -29.47
C ASN A 247 43.75 -33.39 -29.35
N TRP A 248 43.71 -32.55 -28.31
CA TRP A 248 44.70 -31.48 -28.13
C TRP A 248 46.11 -32.04 -27.88
N SER A 249 46.25 -33.13 -27.12
CA SER A 249 47.58 -33.73 -26.88
C SER A 249 48.23 -34.30 -28.14
N TRP A 250 47.44 -34.83 -29.07
CA TRP A 250 47.97 -35.31 -30.36
C TRP A 250 48.40 -34.15 -31.25
N ILE A 251 47.63 -33.05 -31.25
CA ILE A 251 47.96 -31.82 -31.98
C ILE A 251 49.24 -31.17 -31.43
N THR A 252 49.41 -31.09 -30.10
CA THR A 252 50.62 -30.51 -29.51
C THR A 252 51.86 -31.33 -29.84
N ILE A 253 51.78 -32.66 -29.80
CA ILE A 253 52.86 -33.55 -30.23
C ILE A 253 53.20 -33.31 -31.71
N ALA A 254 52.20 -33.24 -32.60
CA ALA A 254 52.42 -32.98 -34.02
C ALA A 254 53.08 -31.61 -34.28
N ILE A 255 52.66 -30.56 -33.58
CA ILE A 255 53.27 -29.22 -33.65
C ILE A 255 54.72 -29.26 -33.17
N LEU A 256 54.99 -29.92 -32.04
CA LEU A 256 56.35 -30.06 -31.50
C LEU A 256 57.29 -30.75 -32.51
N ILE A 257 56.81 -31.82 -33.17
CA ILE A 257 57.55 -32.51 -34.23
C ILE A 257 57.80 -31.57 -35.41
N CYS A 258 56.79 -30.82 -35.87
CA CYS A 258 56.95 -29.85 -36.95
C CYS A 258 58.01 -28.79 -36.61
N VAL A 259 57.98 -28.22 -35.41
CA VAL A 259 58.99 -27.25 -34.95
C VAL A 259 60.39 -27.86 -34.93
N LEU A 260 60.52 -29.10 -34.45
CA LEU A 260 61.80 -29.81 -34.43
C LEU A 260 62.35 -30.05 -35.83
N VAL A 261 61.51 -30.47 -36.78
CA VAL A 261 61.90 -30.61 -38.20
C VAL A 261 62.34 -29.27 -38.78
N LEU A 262 61.61 -28.19 -38.49
CA LEU A 262 61.93 -26.85 -38.96
C LEU A 262 63.29 -26.38 -38.42
N LEU A 263 63.56 -26.61 -37.13
CA LEU A 263 64.86 -26.33 -36.53
C LEU A 263 65.99 -27.14 -37.17
N ILE A 264 65.76 -28.42 -37.49
CA ILE A 264 66.75 -29.23 -38.21
C ILE A 264 67.05 -28.64 -39.59
N VAL A 265 66.04 -28.21 -40.34
CA VAL A 265 66.23 -27.61 -41.67
C VAL A 265 66.97 -26.28 -41.59
N VAL A 266 66.74 -25.48 -40.55
CA VAL A 266 67.40 -24.18 -40.38
C VAL A 266 68.82 -24.31 -39.84
N LEU A 267 69.08 -25.30 -38.96
CA LEU A 267 70.39 -25.52 -38.33
C LEU A 267 71.36 -26.30 -39.24
N LYS A 268 70.84 -27.06 -40.21
CA LYS A 268 71.61 -27.84 -41.17
C LYS A 268 71.95 -27.00 -42.40
#